data_AF-E9FRI8-F1
#
_entry.id   AF-E9FRI8-F1
#
_cell.length_a   1.000
_cell.length_b   1.000
_cell.length_c   1.000
_cell.angle_alpha   90.00
_cell.angle_beta   90.00
_cell.angle_gamma   90.00
#
_symmetry.space_group_name_H-M   'P 1'
#
loop_
_entity.id
_entity.type
_entity.pdbx_description
1 polymer ?
#
loop_
_entity_poly.entity_id
_entity_poly.type
_entity_poly.pdbx_seq_one_letter_code
_entity_poly.pdbx_strand_id
1 'polypeptide(L)'
;MGNGSDDLEVDDLRAQVKPLSISSQVSSITDLSNTPSKTKAVSRPIHGSLFQLKLSSLFLLRGVTAKYQFHLGTEVTDQGGKFDDLLFKYQVSTGGGHRQWRYQFLQAKHKLNETKNQITSEALLDDDHRDFSVSKYYRSYCREILNGSEGRRPEEIDDVIICTNINFNEAI
;
A
#
# COMPACT_ATOMS: atom_id res chain seq x y z
N MET A 1 -48.33 3.01 -47.18
CA MET A 1 -47.09 3.77 -47.45
C MET A 1 -46.33 3.87 -46.14
N GLY A 2 -45.09 3.37 -46.11
CA GLY A 2 -44.08 3.72 -45.09
C GLY A 2 -44.02 2.84 -43.84
N ASN A 3 -43.02 1.95 -43.81
CA ASN A 3 -42.54 1.14 -42.68
C ASN A 3 -42.01 1.98 -41.52
N GLY A 4 -41.87 1.34 -40.34
CA GLY A 4 -40.94 1.81 -39.30
C GLY A 4 -41.09 1.08 -37.97
N SER A 5 -40.81 -0.22 -37.94
CA SER A 5 -40.37 -0.91 -36.74
C SER A 5 -39.02 -0.31 -36.31
N ASP A 6 -38.83 0.00 -35.04
CA ASP A 6 -37.48 0.07 -34.44
C ASP A 6 -37.60 -0.22 -32.94
N ASP A 7 -37.43 -1.50 -32.64
CA ASP A 7 -37.00 -2.02 -31.35
C ASP A 7 -35.63 -1.42 -31.02
N LEU A 8 -35.56 -0.46 -30.08
CA LEU A 8 -34.29 0.03 -29.55
C LEU A 8 -33.75 -0.95 -28.49
N GLU A 9 -33.14 -2.00 -29.02
CA GLU A 9 -31.93 -2.70 -28.58
C GLU A 9 -31.42 -2.41 -27.15
N VAL A 10 -31.59 -3.42 -26.26
CA VAL A 10 -31.14 -3.44 -24.86
C VAL A 10 -29.67 -3.91 -24.76
N ASP A 11 -28.83 -3.61 -25.75
CA ASP A 11 -27.46 -4.18 -25.83
C ASP A 11 -26.29 -3.19 -25.66
N ASP A 12 -26.52 -1.89 -25.43
CA ASP A 12 -25.43 -0.89 -25.45
C ASP A 12 -24.97 -0.33 -24.09
N LEU A 13 -25.02 -1.13 -23.01
CA LEU A 13 -24.38 -0.77 -21.73
C LEU A 13 -23.30 -1.76 -21.25
N ARG A 14 -22.95 -2.75 -22.08
CA ARG A 14 -21.88 -3.72 -21.76
C ARG A 14 -20.48 -3.35 -22.31
N ALA A 15 -20.34 -2.22 -23.00
CA ALA A 15 -19.14 -1.93 -23.80
C ALA A 15 -18.11 -0.93 -23.20
N GLN A 16 -18.16 -0.60 -21.90
CA GLN A 16 -17.16 0.33 -21.30
C GLN A 16 -16.42 -0.18 -20.06
N VAL A 17 -16.27 -1.49 -19.89
CA VAL A 17 -15.26 -2.02 -18.96
C VAL A 17 -13.95 -2.15 -19.71
N LYS A 18 -13.11 -1.11 -19.69
CA LYS A 18 -11.71 -1.25 -20.10
C LYS A 18 -11.03 -2.26 -19.17
N PRO A 19 -10.41 -3.34 -19.69
CA PRO A 19 -9.67 -4.25 -18.84
C PRO A 19 -8.52 -3.50 -18.17
N LEU A 20 -8.39 -3.71 -16.86
CA LEU A 20 -7.31 -3.17 -16.05
C LEU A 20 -5.99 -3.78 -16.57
N SER A 21 -5.13 -2.96 -17.19
CA SER A 21 -3.81 -3.41 -17.62
C SER A 21 -2.91 -3.53 -16.39
N ILE A 22 -2.65 -4.76 -15.96
CA ILE A 22 -1.67 -5.08 -14.93
C ILE A 22 -0.35 -5.34 -15.64
N SER A 23 0.60 -4.41 -15.55
CA SER A 23 1.98 -4.65 -15.98
C SER A 23 2.75 -5.29 -14.82
N SER A 24 2.90 -6.61 -14.85
CA SER A 24 3.87 -7.31 -14.00
C SER A 24 5.15 -7.51 -14.79
N GLN A 25 6.23 -6.79 -14.44
CA GLN A 25 7.55 -7.18 -14.90
C GLN A 25 8.01 -8.40 -14.10
N VAL A 26 7.89 -9.58 -14.71
CA VAL A 26 8.48 -10.82 -14.20
C VAL A 26 9.90 -10.88 -14.74
N SER A 27 10.88 -10.66 -13.88
CA SER A 27 12.29 -10.88 -14.19
C SER A 27 12.54 -12.39 -14.25
N SER A 28 12.76 -12.93 -15.45
CA SER A 28 13.11 -14.33 -15.69
C SER A 28 14.41 -14.69 -14.95
N ILE A 29 14.37 -15.74 -14.11
CA ILE A 29 15.57 -16.35 -13.53
C ILE A 29 16.04 -17.43 -14.51
N THR A 30 17.21 -17.22 -15.11
CA THR A 30 17.94 -18.26 -15.85
C THR A 30 19.11 -18.78 -15.00
N ASP A 31 19.03 -20.05 -14.62
CA ASP A 31 20.11 -20.96 -14.18
C ASP A 31 21.17 -21.12 -15.31
N LEU A 32 22.48 -21.38 -15.15
CA LEU A 32 23.35 -21.96 -14.12
C LEU A 32 24.81 -21.57 -14.43
N SER A 33 25.68 -21.40 -13.42
CA SER A 33 27.08 -21.85 -13.51
C SER A 33 27.70 -22.14 -12.13
N ASN A 34 28.14 -23.40 -11.98
CA ASN A 34 28.78 -24.03 -10.82
C ASN A 34 29.91 -23.22 -10.16
N THR A 35 29.74 -22.90 -8.87
CA THR A 35 30.82 -22.86 -7.85
C THR A 35 30.20 -23.16 -6.48
N PRO A 36 30.82 -23.99 -5.60
CA PRO A 36 30.27 -24.28 -4.27
C PRO A 36 30.59 -23.11 -3.33
N SER A 37 29.92 -21.98 -3.55
CA SER A 37 29.85 -20.89 -2.60
C SER A 37 28.83 -21.28 -1.53
N LYS A 38 29.23 -21.25 -0.26
CA LYS A 38 28.34 -21.38 0.90
C LYS A 38 27.30 -20.25 0.86
N THR A 39 26.26 -20.42 0.07
CA THR A 39 25.09 -19.57 0.10
C THR A 39 24.38 -19.92 1.39
N LYS A 40 24.51 -19.06 2.40
CA LYS A 40 23.50 -18.98 3.46
C LYS A 40 22.18 -18.88 2.72
N ALA A 41 21.35 -19.92 2.79
CA ALA A 41 20.02 -19.90 2.21
C ALA A 41 19.38 -18.60 2.69
N VAL A 42 19.16 -17.67 1.76
CA VAL A 42 18.50 -16.41 2.04
C VAL A 42 17.04 -16.78 2.27
N SER A 43 16.77 -17.27 3.47
CA SER A 43 15.43 -17.43 4.03
C SER A 43 14.89 -16.02 4.24
N ARG A 44 14.53 -15.33 3.15
CA ARG A 44 13.55 -14.25 3.25
C ARG A 44 12.33 -14.91 3.87
N PRO A 45 11.89 -14.48 5.06
CA PRO A 45 10.71 -15.07 5.65
C PRO A 45 9.55 -14.78 4.71
N ILE A 46 9.14 -15.79 3.94
CA ILE A 46 8.02 -15.78 2.98
C ILE A 46 6.79 -15.12 3.59
N HIS A 47 6.65 -15.24 4.92
CA HIS A 47 5.61 -14.62 5.73
C HIS A 47 5.53 -13.08 5.61
N GLY A 48 6.65 -12.36 5.63
CA GLY A 48 6.64 -10.90 5.53
C GLY A 48 6.13 -10.42 4.16
N SER A 49 6.67 -11.02 3.09
CA SER A 49 6.24 -10.73 1.72
C SER A 49 4.79 -11.14 1.46
N LEU A 50 4.33 -12.26 2.03
CA LEU A 50 2.94 -12.68 1.94
C LEU A 50 1.99 -11.72 2.69
N PHE A 51 2.42 -11.20 3.84
CA PHE A 51 1.64 -10.21 4.59
C PHE A 51 1.50 -8.90 3.81
N GLN A 52 2.60 -8.39 3.24
CA GLN A 52 2.56 -7.22 2.36
C GLN A 52 1.68 -7.47 1.13
N LEU A 53 1.77 -8.64 0.48
CA LEU A 53 0.95 -8.99 -0.68
C LEU A 53 -0.55 -9.00 -0.35
N LYS A 54 -0.93 -9.54 0.82
CA LYS A 54 -2.31 -9.50 1.32
C LYS A 54 -2.79 -8.07 1.53
N LEU A 55 -1.96 -7.21 2.13
CA LEU A 55 -2.28 -5.79 2.31
C LEU A 55 -2.44 -5.08 0.96
N SER A 56 -1.51 -5.27 0.02
CA SER A 56 -1.62 -4.70 -1.33
C SER A 56 -2.90 -5.12 -2.04
N SER A 57 -3.26 -6.41 -1.92
CA SER A 57 -4.50 -6.94 -2.50
C SER A 57 -5.75 -6.33 -1.85
N LEU A 58 -5.74 -6.07 -0.55
CA LEU A 58 -6.82 -5.38 0.15
C LEU A 58 -7.02 -3.95 -0.37
N PHE A 59 -5.94 -3.17 -0.52
CA PHE A 59 -6.04 -1.80 -1.04
C PHE A 59 -6.44 -1.76 -2.52
N LEU A 60 -5.97 -2.72 -3.32
CA LEU A 60 -6.44 -2.90 -4.69
C LEU A 60 -7.95 -3.14 -4.73
N LEU A 61 -8.45 -4.08 -3.92
CA LEU A 61 -9.87 -4.39 -3.81
C LEU A 61 -10.69 -3.19 -3.35
N ARG A 62 -10.19 -2.41 -2.38
CA ARG A 62 -10.83 -1.16 -1.93
C ARG A 62 -10.96 -0.15 -3.08
N GLY A 63 -9.88 0.11 -3.82
CA GLY A 63 -9.89 1.04 -4.94
C GLY A 63 -10.88 0.64 -6.04
N VAL A 64 -10.91 -0.65 -6.40
CA VAL A 64 -11.85 -1.19 -7.40
C VAL A 64 -13.29 -1.13 -6.92
N THR A 65 -13.56 -1.57 -5.69
CA THR A 65 -14.92 -1.61 -5.13
C THR A 65 -15.53 -0.22 -5.00
N ALA A 66 -14.72 0.76 -4.58
CA ALA A 66 -15.13 2.15 -4.49
C ALA A 66 -15.14 2.88 -5.85
N LYS A 67 -14.75 2.21 -6.94
CA LYS A 67 -14.64 2.77 -8.29
C LYS A 67 -13.77 4.03 -8.34
N TYR A 68 -12.70 4.04 -7.55
CA TYR A 68 -11.76 5.16 -7.56
C TYR A 68 -10.90 5.16 -8.82
N GLN A 69 -10.49 6.35 -9.24
CA GLN A 69 -9.26 6.48 -10.02
C GLN A 69 -8.11 6.48 -9.02
N PHE A 70 -7.27 5.45 -9.04
CA PHE A 70 -6.24 5.26 -8.02
C PHE A 70 -4.91 4.76 -8.59
N HIS A 71 -3.86 4.91 -7.80
CA HIS A 71 -2.57 4.25 -7.96
C HIS A 71 -2.22 3.54 -6.66
N LEU A 72 -1.61 2.37 -6.80
CA LEU A 72 -1.07 1.57 -5.71
C LEU A 72 0.40 1.31 -5.99
N GLY A 73 1.28 1.75 -5.10
CA GLY A 73 2.71 1.48 -5.13
C GLY A 73 3.13 0.66 -3.91
N THR A 74 4.20 -0.12 -4.07
CA THR A 74 4.87 -0.86 -2.99
C THR A 74 6.35 -0.49 -2.99
N GLU A 75 6.97 -0.47 -1.82
CA GLU A 75 8.39 -0.11 -1.65
C GLU A 75 8.72 1.30 -2.20
N VAL A 76 7.81 2.27 -2.01
CA VAL A 76 7.92 3.64 -2.52
C VAL A 76 8.74 4.52 -1.59
N THR A 77 10.05 4.27 -1.58
CA THR A 77 11.03 4.89 -0.66
C THR A 77 11.23 6.40 -0.85
N ASP A 78 10.96 6.92 -2.04
CA ASP A 78 11.16 8.33 -2.40
C ASP A 78 10.02 9.25 -1.93
N GLN A 79 8.84 8.70 -1.63
CA GLN A 79 7.65 9.48 -1.29
C GLN A 79 7.06 9.15 0.08
N GLY A 80 7.26 7.92 0.58
CA GLY A 80 6.63 7.44 1.81
C GLY A 80 7.52 7.49 3.04
N GLY A 81 8.82 7.74 2.89
CA GLY A 81 9.72 7.81 4.03
C GLY A 81 9.81 6.50 4.79
N LYS A 82 9.37 6.47 6.05
CA LYS A 82 9.23 5.25 6.89
C LYS A 82 7.88 4.54 6.71
N PHE A 83 7.12 4.88 5.69
CA PHE A 83 5.85 4.27 5.30
C PHE A 83 5.92 3.86 3.82
N ASP A 84 6.99 3.17 3.46
CA ASP A 84 7.36 2.84 2.09
C ASP A 84 6.74 1.52 1.61
N ASP A 85 6.31 0.64 2.53
CA ASP A 85 5.78 -0.68 2.17
C ASP A 85 4.59 -0.60 1.21
N LEU A 86 3.70 0.40 1.38
CA LEU A 86 2.57 0.63 0.49
C LEU A 86 2.16 2.12 0.45
N LEU A 87 1.98 2.64 -0.77
CA LEU A 87 1.40 3.95 -1.05
C LEU A 87 0.14 3.78 -1.89
N PHE A 88 -1.01 4.17 -1.35
CA PHE A 88 -2.27 4.21 -2.08
C PHE A 88 -2.72 5.64 -2.25
N LYS A 89 -2.89 6.09 -3.50
CA LYS A 89 -3.45 7.41 -3.80
C LYS A 89 -4.65 7.30 -4.71
N TYR A 90 -5.69 8.07 -4.42
CA TYR A 90 -6.96 7.97 -5.13
C TYR A 90 -7.64 9.33 -5.24
N GLN A 91 -8.48 9.49 -6.26
CA GLN A 91 -9.23 10.72 -6.46
C GLN A 91 -10.59 10.69 -5.78
N VAL A 92 -10.89 11.72 -5.00
CA VAL A 92 -12.21 11.97 -4.42
C VAL A 92 -12.80 13.26 -4.99
N SER A 93 -14.14 13.30 -5.11
CA SER A 93 -14.82 14.54 -5.50
C SER A 93 -14.97 15.48 -4.31
N THR A 94 -14.69 16.76 -4.51
CA THR A 94 -14.78 17.81 -3.48
C THR A 94 -15.98 18.74 -3.67
N GLY A 95 -16.94 18.35 -4.52
CA GLY A 95 -18.04 19.22 -4.95
C GLY A 95 -17.62 20.13 -6.11
N GLY A 96 -18.62 20.70 -6.80
CA GLY A 96 -18.39 21.61 -7.93
C GLY A 96 -17.70 20.97 -9.15
N GLY A 97 -17.71 19.63 -9.27
CA GLY A 97 -16.99 18.92 -10.33
C GLY A 97 -15.48 18.79 -10.11
N HIS A 98 -14.94 19.34 -9.02
CA HIS A 98 -13.53 19.24 -8.69
C HIS A 98 -13.18 17.85 -8.10
N ARG A 99 -11.97 17.40 -8.40
CA ARG A 99 -11.39 16.15 -7.90
C ARG A 99 -10.05 16.46 -7.24
N GLN A 100 -9.81 15.88 -6.07
CA GLN A 100 -8.53 16.00 -5.37
C GLN A 100 -7.92 14.62 -5.16
N TRP A 101 -6.59 14.56 -5.20
CA TRP A 101 -5.86 13.36 -4.80
C TRP A 101 -5.78 13.26 -3.29
N ARG A 102 -6.08 12.08 -2.77
CA ARG A 102 -5.92 11.70 -1.37
C ARG A 102 -4.88 10.58 -1.27
N TYR A 103 -4.09 10.59 -0.21
CA TYR A 103 -2.96 9.69 -0.03
C TYR A 103 -3.09 8.90 1.27
N GLN A 104 -2.88 7.59 1.19
CA GLN A 104 -2.73 6.68 2.32
C GLN A 104 -1.34 6.06 2.25
N PHE A 105 -0.55 6.26 3.30
CA PHE A 105 0.78 5.67 3.45
C PHE A 105 0.73 4.54 4.45
N LEU A 106 1.45 3.45 4.21
CA LEU A 106 1.42 2.31 5.09
C LEU A 106 2.81 1.70 5.30
N GLN A 107 3.12 1.41 6.56
CA GLN A 107 4.21 0.54 6.98
C GLN A 107 3.65 -0.78 7.53
N ALA A 108 4.07 -1.91 6.96
CA ALA A 108 3.74 -3.25 7.44
C ALA A 108 4.88 -3.80 8.33
N LYS A 109 4.57 -4.12 9.58
CA LYS A 109 5.48 -4.78 10.52
C LYS A 109 4.98 -6.16 10.89
N HIS A 110 5.63 -7.17 10.33
CA HIS A 110 5.37 -8.57 10.61
C HIS A 110 6.46 -9.20 11.48
N LYS A 111 6.10 -9.87 12.59
CA LYS A 111 7.00 -10.69 13.41
C LYS A 111 6.57 -12.16 13.37
N LEU A 112 7.54 -13.08 13.28
CA LEU A 112 7.27 -14.52 13.13
C LEU A 112 6.63 -15.16 14.38
N ASN A 113 6.96 -14.65 15.57
CA ASN A 113 6.45 -15.18 16.84
C ASN A 113 5.63 -14.10 17.54
N GLU A 114 4.31 -14.19 17.44
CA GLU A 114 3.40 -13.17 17.95
C GLU A 114 3.31 -13.16 19.48
N THR A 115 3.46 -14.32 20.13
CA THR A 115 3.34 -14.46 21.58
C THR A 115 4.57 -13.97 22.34
N LYS A 116 5.76 -14.01 21.72
CA LYS A 116 7.01 -13.55 22.35
C LYS A 116 7.41 -12.12 21.97
N ASN A 117 6.79 -11.52 20.96
CA ASN A 117 7.19 -10.22 20.42
C ASN A 117 6.05 -9.19 20.48
N GLN A 118 5.35 -9.08 21.62
CA GLN A 118 4.32 -8.05 21.77
C GLN A 118 4.92 -6.63 21.72
N ILE A 119 4.11 -5.67 21.28
CA ILE A 119 4.48 -4.26 21.33
C ILE A 119 4.27 -3.76 22.75
N THR A 120 5.30 -3.19 23.37
CA THR A 120 5.18 -2.58 24.70
C THR A 120 5.07 -1.06 24.61
N SER A 121 4.54 -0.43 25.66
CA SER A 121 4.48 1.04 25.77
C SER A 121 5.86 1.68 25.61
N GLU A 122 6.89 1.08 26.21
CA GLU A 122 8.27 1.56 26.11
C GLU A 122 8.76 1.53 24.67
N ALA A 123 8.43 0.49 23.90
CA ALA A 123 8.82 0.38 22.50
C ALA A 123 8.13 1.43 21.61
N LEU A 124 6.91 1.86 21.95
CA LEU A 124 6.19 2.93 21.25
C LEU A 124 6.76 4.32 21.56
N LEU A 125 7.10 4.55 22.82
CA LEU A 125 7.61 5.82 23.33
C LEU A 125 9.14 5.97 23.19
N ASP A 126 9.81 4.94 22.68
CA ASP A 126 11.25 4.94 22.49
C ASP A 126 11.68 6.00 21.47
N ASP A 127 12.60 6.87 21.85
CA ASP A 127 13.20 7.88 20.98
C ASP A 127 14.38 7.37 20.15
N ASP A 128 14.91 6.17 20.46
CA ASP A 128 16.02 5.51 19.75
C ASP A 128 15.61 4.88 18.41
N HIS A 129 14.44 5.25 17.87
CA HIS A 129 14.01 4.89 16.52
C HIS A 129 13.89 3.39 16.22
N ARG A 130 13.54 2.59 17.23
CA ARG A 130 13.28 1.15 17.08
C ARG A 130 12.05 0.87 16.19
N ASP A 131 11.82 -0.41 15.88
CA ASP A 131 10.82 -0.88 14.90
C ASP A 131 9.41 -0.32 15.10
N PHE A 132 9.00 -0.05 16.35
CA PHE A 132 7.66 0.42 16.73
C PHE A 132 7.64 1.85 17.31
N SER A 133 8.78 2.55 17.31
CA SER A 133 8.88 3.91 17.83
C SER A 133 7.93 4.84 17.08
N VAL A 134 6.92 5.37 17.77
CA VAL A 134 5.96 6.31 17.17
C VAL A 134 6.67 7.62 16.82
N SER A 135 7.63 8.06 17.65
CA SER A 135 8.37 9.30 17.40
C SER A 135 9.17 9.24 16.11
N LYS A 136 9.74 8.08 15.74
CA LYS A 136 10.38 7.84 14.44
C LYS A 136 9.42 8.06 13.27
N TYR A 137 8.25 7.43 13.33
CA TYR A 137 7.23 7.51 12.28
C TYR A 137 6.68 8.93 12.14
N TYR A 138 6.46 9.62 13.26
CA TYR A 138 6.03 11.01 13.27
C TYR A 138 7.07 11.95 12.67
N ARG A 139 8.36 11.78 13.00
CA ARG A 139 9.45 12.58 12.40
C ARG A 139 9.53 12.36 10.89
N SER A 140 9.37 11.12 10.43
CA SER A 140 9.32 10.79 9.01
C SER A 140 8.12 11.44 8.31
N TYR A 141 6.92 11.35 8.88
CA TYR A 141 5.74 12.04 8.37
C TYR A 141 5.99 13.55 8.17
N CYS A 142 6.52 14.23 9.19
CA CYS A 142 6.80 15.65 9.11
C CYS A 142 7.88 15.98 8.07
N ARG A 143 8.97 15.22 7.99
CA ARG A 143 10.13 15.58 7.16
C ARG A 143 10.01 15.11 5.72
N GLU A 144 9.50 13.91 5.51
CA GLU A 144 9.55 13.21 4.22
C GLU A 144 8.21 13.29 3.50
N ILE A 145 7.08 13.22 4.22
CA ILE A 145 5.75 13.27 3.59
C ILE A 145 5.27 14.72 3.43
N LEU A 146 5.33 15.52 4.50
CA LEU A 146 4.89 16.93 4.44
C LEU A 146 5.91 17.84 3.77
N ASN A 147 7.18 17.73 4.18
CA ASN A 147 8.24 18.66 3.78
C ASN A 147 9.29 18.04 2.82
N GLY A 148 9.01 16.85 2.27
CA GLY A 148 9.92 16.16 1.35
C GLY A 148 9.95 16.80 -0.04
N SER A 149 10.68 16.18 -0.98
CA SER A 149 10.81 16.65 -2.37
C SER A 149 9.46 16.77 -3.09
N GLU A 150 8.56 15.83 -2.81
CA GLU A 150 7.18 15.80 -3.33
C GLU A 150 6.17 16.33 -2.29
N GLY A 151 6.63 17.17 -1.35
CA GLY A 151 5.91 17.57 -0.13
C GLY A 151 4.40 17.77 -0.33
N ARG A 152 3.62 17.14 0.55
CA ARG A 152 2.16 17.09 0.45
C ARG A 152 1.51 17.99 1.48
N ARG A 153 0.38 18.58 1.11
CA ARG A 153 -0.41 19.36 2.08
C ARG A 153 -1.13 18.40 3.04
N PRO A 154 -1.28 18.73 4.34
CA PRO A 154 -1.95 17.85 5.29
C PRO A 154 -3.34 17.42 4.84
N GLU A 155 -4.09 18.28 4.15
CA GLU A 155 -5.41 17.98 3.59
C GLU A 155 -5.39 17.09 2.34
N GLU A 156 -4.24 16.69 1.83
CA GLU A 156 -4.12 15.66 0.80
C GLU A 156 -3.90 14.29 1.44
N ILE A 157 -3.57 14.24 2.73
CA ILE A 157 -3.28 12.99 3.43
C ILE A 157 -4.57 12.51 4.09
N ASP A 158 -4.93 11.27 3.76
CA ASP A 158 -6.08 10.60 4.34
C ASP A 158 -5.67 9.87 5.60
N ASP A 159 -4.68 8.97 5.47
CA ASP A 159 -4.18 8.19 6.59
C ASP A 159 -2.68 7.91 6.46
N VAL A 160 -2.05 7.71 7.62
CA VAL A 160 -0.71 7.18 7.75
C VAL A 160 -0.78 5.99 8.71
N ILE A 161 -0.57 4.79 8.19
CA ILE A 161 -0.97 3.54 8.83
C ILE A 161 0.27 2.73 9.19
N ILE A 162 0.37 2.29 10.44
CA ILE A 162 1.31 1.25 10.85
C ILE A 162 0.49 -0.02 11.05
N CYS A 163 0.64 -0.99 10.15
CA CYS A 163 -0.06 -2.26 10.21
C CYS A 163 0.87 -3.32 10.81
N THR A 164 0.41 -4.05 11.83
CA THR A 164 1.21 -5.06 12.48
C THR A 164 0.41 -6.31 12.82
N ASN A 165 1.07 -7.47 12.83
CA ASN A 165 0.45 -8.75 13.19
C ASN A 165 0.58 -9.10 14.68
N ILE A 166 1.18 -8.22 15.49
CA ILE A 166 1.40 -8.44 16.92
C ILE A 166 0.52 -7.50 17.74
N ASN A 167 0.02 -8.01 18.86
CA ASN A 167 -0.80 -7.22 19.77
C ASN A 167 0.06 -6.32 20.68
N PHE A 168 -0.60 -5.30 21.20
CA PHE A 168 -0.07 -4.45 22.27
C PHE A 168 -0.17 -5.18 23.61
N ASN A 169 0.87 -5.08 24.43
CA ASN A 169 0.83 -5.60 25.79
C ASN A 169 0.13 -4.57 26.69
N GLU A 170 -1.15 -4.79 26.97
CA GLU A 170 -1.90 -4.05 28.00
C GLU A 170 -1.48 -4.54 29.40
N ALA A 171 -0.20 -4.45 29.74
CA ALA A 171 0.19 -4.60 31.14
C ALA A 171 -0.11 -3.26 31.85
N ILE A 172 -1.30 -3.18 32.44
CA ILE A 172 -1.67 -2.16 33.44
C ILE A 172 -1.09 -2.58 34.80
#